data_AF-A0A968N7X7-F1
#
_entry.id   AF-A0A968N7X7-F1
#
_cell.length_a   1.000
_cell.length_b   1.000
_cell.length_c   1.000
_cell.angle_alpha   90.00
_cell.angle_beta   90.00
_cell.angle_gamma   90.00
#
_symmetry.space_group_name_H-M   'P 1'
#
loop_
_entity.id
_entity.type
_entity.pdbx_description
1 polymer ?
#
loop_
_entity_poly.entity_id
_entity_poly.type
_entity_poly.pdbx_seq_one_letter_code
_entity_poly.pdbx_strand_id
1 'polypeptide(L)'
;MQQHRRKLMLAVSLASLLGLAMMLFVFVAVSDHPQIFPLRNTLLYQFAQWRTAQFGAPAPPERGAVQGCIRTYMGNPAAAALILIAERDGTTHSTTSDAVGCYQLDNLPARRAVPMIATTTGAIYAAPAVQVQANTHTTHDIALPVEELRSGANGINLRFGAPITLTHPLPQPSSAVEQQLWFDAAAKPYSDIFFYTPITVTAASRLPVLLIVYPGPAAAWRGVSIALAAAGYTVIGVGPEYALDLADDIDILQTLVQFVRAGWLPYADPRQIVLMGGSYSSLHVFGLLQRDTGFQGAVLLGPPTDLFELRRQFEAGDFFPPFGLDRALIALGFPDTQPQRFFTYSPRFHVHPHLPPILLLHSRTDEVVPFAQSELLAAELARQNVPHQAVFFDDLSHYLRADQPSPDLDLMYRILLDFLAEVVHSPPP
;
A
#
# COMPACT_ATOMS: atom_id res chain seq x y z
N MET A 1 -49.80 34.44 -26.48
CA MET A 1 -48.54 33.78 -26.93
C MET A 1 -47.34 34.00 -25.99
N GLN A 2 -47.11 35.21 -25.46
CA GLN A 2 -45.91 35.54 -24.67
C GLN A 2 -45.81 34.79 -23.31
N GLN A 3 -46.93 34.63 -22.60
CA GLN A 3 -47.00 33.89 -21.33
C GLN A 3 -46.75 32.38 -21.49
N HIS A 4 -47.19 31.81 -22.62
CA HIS A 4 -46.99 30.39 -22.94
C HIS A 4 -45.52 30.11 -23.28
N ARG A 5 -44.86 31.00 -24.03
CA ARG A 5 -43.40 30.93 -24.29
C ARG A 5 -42.57 31.06 -23.00
N ARG A 6 -42.94 31.94 -22.06
CA ARG A 6 -42.26 32.05 -20.76
C ARG A 6 -42.39 30.79 -19.90
N LYS A 7 -43.60 30.20 -19.83
CA LYS A 7 -43.81 28.92 -19.10
C LYS A 7 -43.04 27.77 -19.73
N LEU A 8 -42.99 27.71 -21.07
CA LEU A 8 -42.21 26.70 -21.80
C LEU A 8 -40.69 26.88 -21.56
N MET A 9 -40.18 28.12 -21.62
CA MET A 9 -38.77 28.39 -21.30
C MET A 9 -38.42 28.04 -19.85
N LEU A 10 -39.27 28.36 -18.88
CA LEU A 10 -39.08 27.96 -17.48
C LEU A 10 -39.08 26.44 -17.30
N ALA A 11 -39.99 25.73 -17.96
CA ALA A 11 -40.04 24.26 -17.91
C ALA A 11 -38.80 23.63 -18.55
N VAL A 12 -38.35 24.16 -19.70
CA VAL A 12 -37.11 23.71 -20.36
C VAL A 12 -35.89 24.00 -19.48
N SER A 13 -35.78 25.18 -18.88
CA SER A 13 -34.68 25.52 -17.97
C SER A 13 -34.67 24.63 -16.72
N LEU A 14 -35.84 24.33 -16.14
CA LEU A 14 -35.96 23.45 -14.98
C LEU A 14 -35.58 22.00 -15.34
N ALA A 15 -36.04 21.51 -16.49
CA ALA A 15 -35.68 20.19 -17.01
C ALA A 15 -34.17 20.08 -17.29
N SER A 16 -33.56 21.11 -17.87
CA SER A 16 -32.11 21.17 -18.08
C SER A 16 -31.33 21.18 -16.77
N LEU A 17 -31.79 21.93 -15.76
CA LEU A 17 -31.17 21.95 -14.43
C LEU A 17 -31.27 20.58 -13.74
N LEU A 18 -32.43 19.92 -13.82
CA LEU A 18 -32.64 18.56 -13.32
C LEU A 18 -31.72 17.55 -14.05
N GLY A 19 -31.60 17.67 -15.37
CA GLY A 19 -30.69 16.85 -16.17
C GLY A 19 -29.23 17.03 -15.77
N LEU A 20 -28.78 18.28 -15.60
CA LEU A 20 -27.42 18.59 -15.16
C LEU A 20 -27.15 18.07 -13.74
N ALA A 21 -28.12 18.23 -12.83
CA ALA A 21 -28.01 17.73 -11.46
C ALA A 21 -27.93 16.19 -11.43
N MET A 22 -28.71 15.51 -12.27
CA MET A 22 -28.66 14.05 -12.40
C MET A 22 -27.32 13.59 -12.98
N MET A 23 -26.80 14.27 -14.00
CA MET A 23 -25.47 13.98 -14.54
C MET A 23 -24.36 14.18 -13.50
N LEU A 24 -24.42 15.28 -12.73
CA LEU A 24 -23.47 15.54 -11.65
C LEU A 24 -23.57 14.47 -10.56
N PHE A 25 -24.79 14.07 -10.18
CA PHE A 25 -25.00 13.00 -9.22
C PHE A 25 -24.41 11.67 -9.70
N VAL A 26 -24.67 11.28 -10.95
CA VAL A 26 -24.08 10.08 -11.54
C VAL A 26 -22.57 10.19 -11.58
N PHE A 27 -22.02 11.32 -12.03
CA PHE A 27 -20.57 11.57 -12.05
C PHE A 27 -19.95 11.39 -10.67
N VAL A 28 -20.49 12.03 -9.62
CA VAL A 28 -20.01 11.85 -8.25
C VAL A 28 -20.14 10.39 -7.81
N ALA A 29 -21.27 9.75 -8.11
CA ALA A 29 -21.54 8.37 -7.70
C ALA A 29 -20.56 7.35 -8.31
N VAL A 30 -20.06 7.58 -9.53
CA VAL A 30 -19.15 6.65 -10.23
C VAL A 30 -17.69 7.13 -10.31
N SER A 31 -17.39 8.38 -9.94
CA SER A 31 -16.03 8.91 -10.07
C SER A 31 -15.06 8.26 -9.09
N ASP A 32 -13.91 7.81 -9.59
CA ASP A 32 -12.79 7.35 -8.77
C ASP A 32 -11.73 8.44 -8.57
N HIS A 33 -12.02 9.69 -8.93
CA HIS A 33 -11.09 10.80 -8.75
C HIS A 33 -10.71 10.95 -7.26
N PRO A 34 -9.41 11.12 -6.93
CA PRO A 34 -8.92 11.08 -5.55
C PRO A 34 -9.47 12.18 -4.64
N GLN A 35 -10.03 13.24 -5.22
CA GLN A 35 -10.72 14.31 -4.47
C GLN A 35 -12.23 14.07 -4.27
N ILE A 36 -12.83 13.14 -5.02
CA ILE A 36 -14.29 12.93 -5.04
C ILE A 36 -14.67 11.70 -4.24
N PHE A 37 -14.03 10.56 -4.48
CA PHE A 37 -14.39 9.31 -3.84
C PHE A 37 -14.32 9.37 -2.29
N PRO A 38 -13.33 10.02 -1.64
CA PRO A 38 -13.23 10.03 -0.18
C PRO A 38 -14.44 10.71 0.47
N LEU A 39 -14.84 11.85 -0.10
CA LEU A 39 -16.00 12.61 0.37
C LEU A 39 -17.29 11.84 0.15
N ARG A 40 -17.48 11.28 -1.06
CA ARG A 40 -18.64 10.43 -1.38
C ARG A 40 -18.77 9.28 -0.38
N ASN A 41 -17.69 8.53 -0.19
CA ASN A 41 -17.68 7.33 0.63
C ASN A 41 -17.95 7.66 2.10
N THR A 42 -17.40 8.77 2.60
CA THR A 42 -17.69 9.27 3.95
C THR A 42 -19.16 9.61 4.12
N LEU A 43 -19.78 10.31 3.16
CA LEU A 43 -21.21 10.63 3.20
C LEU A 43 -22.09 9.37 3.14
N LEU A 44 -21.73 8.39 2.30
CA LEU A 44 -22.42 7.11 2.22
C LEU A 44 -22.33 6.33 3.54
N TYR A 45 -21.17 6.38 4.20
CA TYR A 45 -20.98 5.77 5.50
C TYR A 45 -21.84 6.42 6.58
N GLN A 46 -21.81 7.75 6.68
CA GLN A 46 -22.64 8.51 7.62
C GLN A 46 -24.13 8.25 7.39
N PHE A 47 -24.57 8.20 6.14
CA PHE A 47 -25.96 7.87 5.80
C PHE A 47 -26.32 6.44 6.22
N ALA A 48 -25.43 5.47 6.00
CA ALA A 48 -25.65 4.10 6.44
C ALA A 48 -25.76 4.00 7.97
N GLN A 49 -24.88 4.68 8.72
CA GLN A 49 -24.92 4.72 10.18
C GLN A 49 -26.19 5.39 10.69
N TRP A 50 -26.58 6.53 10.10
CA TRP A 50 -27.85 7.19 10.40
C TRP A 50 -29.04 6.27 10.15
N ARG A 51 -29.08 5.60 8.99
CA ARG A 51 -30.16 4.67 8.64
C ARG A 51 -30.26 3.53 9.66
N THR A 52 -29.14 2.91 10.03
CA THR A 52 -29.10 1.86 11.04
C THR A 52 -29.59 2.37 12.40
N ALA A 53 -29.21 3.58 12.80
CA ALA A 53 -29.68 4.19 14.04
C ALA A 53 -31.19 4.49 14.03
N GLN A 54 -31.77 4.86 12.88
CA GLN A 54 -33.19 5.17 12.76
C GLN A 54 -34.09 3.94 12.59
N PHE A 55 -33.62 2.93 11.85
CA PHE A 55 -34.45 1.82 11.39
C PHE A 55 -33.95 0.43 11.85
N GLY A 56 -32.86 0.38 12.61
CA GLY A 56 -32.18 -0.84 12.99
C GLY A 56 -31.26 -1.38 11.89
N ALA A 57 -30.39 -2.32 12.25
CA ALA A 57 -29.57 -3.04 11.29
C ALA A 57 -30.47 -3.95 10.43
N PRO A 58 -30.22 -4.05 9.11
CA PRO A 58 -30.92 -5.01 8.27
C PRO A 58 -30.64 -6.44 8.76
N ALA A 59 -31.61 -7.34 8.57
CA ALA A 59 -31.41 -8.75 8.86
C ALA A 59 -30.20 -9.29 8.07
N PRO A 60 -29.38 -10.19 8.65
CA PRO A 60 -28.29 -10.82 7.93
C PRO A 60 -28.84 -11.51 6.68
N PRO A 61 -28.19 -11.34 5.51
CA PRO A 61 -28.60 -12.03 4.30
C PRO A 61 -28.46 -13.54 4.47
N GLU A 62 -29.30 -14.30 3.79
CA GLU A 62 -29.07 -15.73 3.59
C GLU A 62 -27.69 -15.97 2.97
N ARG A 63 -27.16 -17.19 3.09
CA ARG A 63 -25.83 -17.52 2.60
C ARG A 63 -25.87 -18.48 1.41
N GLY A 64 -24.85 -18.40 0.57
CA GLY A 64 -24.66 -19.23 -0.61
C GLY A 64 -23.18 -19.48 -0.86
N ALA A 65 -22.87 -19.95 -2.06
CA ALA A 65 -21.50 -20.23 -2.48
C ALA A 65 -21.24 -19.73 -3.90
N VAL A 66 -19.98 -19.50 -4.23
CA VAL A 66 -19.51 -19.19 -5.58
C VAL A 66 -18.43 -20.19 -5.96
N GLN A 67 -18.51 -20.73 -7.16
CA GLN A 67 -17.50 -21.63 -7.71
C GLN A 67 -17.24 -21.30 -9.18
N GLY A 68 -16.08 -21.67 -9.69
CA GLY A 68 -15.73 -21.44 -11.10
C GLY A 68 -14.26 -21.67 -11.33
N CYS A 69 -13.76 -21.27 -12.50
CA CYS A 69 -12.34 -21.37 -12.81
C CYS A 69 -11.75 -20.04 -13.29
N ILE A 70 -10.52 -19.78 -12.87
CA ILE A 70 -9.71 -18.61 -13.22
C ILE A 70 -8.78 -19.02 -14.37
N ARG A 71 -8.84 -18.27 -15.46
CA ARG A 71 -8.01 -18.47 -16.65
C ARG A 71 -7.24 -17.21 -17.00
N THR A 72 -6.02 -17.35 -17.49
CA THR A 72 -5.27 -16.22 -18.07
C THR A 72 -5.93 -15.72 -19.35
N TYR A 73 -5.51 -14.57 -19.86
CA TYR A 73 -5.99 -14.05 -21.14
C TYR A 73 -5.75 -15.01 -22.33
N MET A 74 -4.79 -15.94 -22.20
CA MET A 74 -4.51 -17.00 -23.18
C MET A 74 -5.37 -18.26 -22.98
N GLY A 75 -6.26 -18.28 -21.98
CA GLY A 75 -7.12 -19.42 -21.66
C GLY A 75 -6.49 -20.50 -20.77
N ASN A 76 -5.21 -20.33 -20.40
CA ASN A 76 -4.51 -21.27 -19.53
C ASN A 76 -5.05 -21.19 -18.09
N PRO A 77 -5.11 -22.30 -17.35
CA PRO A 77 -5.41 -22.28 -15.93
C PRO A 77 -4.52 -21.32 -15.14
N ALA A 78 -5.10 -20.47 -14.29
CA ALA A 78 -4.38 -19.71 -13.30
C ALA A 78 -4.39 -20.49 -11.98
N ALA A 79 -3.43 -21.40 -11.81
CA ALA A 79 -3.32 -22.22 -10.60
C ALA A 79 -2.76 -21.41 -9.41
N ALA A 80 -3.17 -21.79 -8.20
CA ALA A 80 -2.75 -21.14 -6.94
C ALA A 80 -3.01 -19.62 -6.87
N ALA A 81 -3.94 -19.11 -7.69
CA ALA A 81 -4.39 -17.73 -7.59
C ALA A 81 -5.33 -17.60 -6.39
N LEU A 82 -5.08 -16.63 -5.53
CA LEU A 82 -5.99 -16.26 -4.45
C LEU A 82 -7.24 -15.63 -5.07
N ILE A 83 -8.42 -16.03 -4.59
CA ILE A 83 -9.66 -15.30 -4.80
C ILE A 83 -10.26 -14.92 -3.44
N LEU A 84 -10.73 -13.67 -3.34
CA LEU A 84 -11.26 -13.08 -2.12
C LEU A 84 -12.57 -12.34 -2.39
N ILE A 85 -13.57 -12.56 -1.53
CA ILE A 85 -14.79 -11.75 -1.47
C ILE A 85 -14.89 -11.16 -0.07
N ALA A 86 -15.13 -9.85 0.00
CA ALA A 86 -15.28 -9.14 1.26
C ALA A 86 -16.75 -8.86 1.61
N GLU A 87 -17.04 -8.89 2.90
CA GLU A 87 -18.29 -8.40 3.47
C GLU A 87 -18.21 -6.91 3.81
N ARG A 88 -19.35 -6.31 4.15
CA ARG A 88 -19.49 -4.86 4.34
C ARG A 88 -18.67 -4.34 5.53
N ASP A 89 -18.50 -5.17 6.54
CA ASP A 89 -17.74 -4.86 7.75
C ASP A 89 -16.22 -5.07 7.56
N GLY A 90 -15.80 -5.72 6.47
CA GLY A 90 -14.39 -6.11 6.27
C GLY A 90 -14.13 -7.60 6.54
N THR A 91 -15.12 -8.41 6.92
CA THR A 91 -14.93 -9.86 6.98
C THR A 91 -14.57 -10.39 5.59
N THR A 92 -13.48 -11.15 5.46
CA THR A 92 -13.03 -11.70 4.17
C THR A 92 -13.27 -13.20 4.06
N HIS A 93 -13.65 -13.64 2.87
CA HIS A 93 -13.78 -15.04 2.48
C HIS A 93 -12.81 -15.28 1.33
N SER A 94 -11.84 -16.16 1.52
CA SER A 94 -10.82 -16.41 0.50
C SER A 94 -10.47 -17.89 0.35
N THR A 95 -10.02 -18.24 -0.85
CA THR A 95 -9.47 -19.56 -1.19
C THR A 95 -8.43 -19.37 -2.29
N THR A 96 -7.72 -20.45 -2.64
CA THR A 96 -6.80 -20.49 -3.77
C THR A 96 -7.30 -21.45 -4.83
N SER A 97 -7.14 -21.08 -6.10
CA SER A 97 -7.47 -21.99 -7.21
C SER A 97 -6.56 -23.22 -7.23
N ASP A 98 -7.13 -24.35 -7.65
CA ASP A 98 -6.41 -25.61 -7.80
C ASP A 98 -5.49 -25.65 -9.04
N ALA A 99 -4.87 -26.81 -9.30
CA ALA A 99 -3.96 -27.00 -10.43
C ALA A 99 -4.61 -26.81 -11.81
N VAL A 100 -5.95 -26.91 -11.90
CA VAL A 100 -6.71 -26.67 -13.14
C VAL A 100 -7.39 -25.29 -13.13
N GLY A 101 -7.06 -24.46 -12.15
CA GLY A 101 -7.51 -23.07 -12.02
C GLY A 101 -8.90 -22.93 -11.39
N CYS A 102 -9.49 -23.99 -10.85
CA CYS A 102 -10.85 -23.96 -10.31
C CYS A 102 -10.85 -23.67 -8.81
N TYR A 103 -11.91 -23.00 -8.34
CA TYR A 103 -12.06 -22.53 -6.97
C TYR A 103 -13.49 -22.71 -6.47
N GLN A 104 -13.64 -22.73 -5.15
CA GLN A 104 -14.93 -22.70 -4.46
C GLN A 104 -14.83 -21.85 -3.19
N LEU A 105 -15.75 -20.88 -3.05
CA LEU A 105 -15.96 -20.05 -1.88
C LEU A 105 -17.35 -20.32 -1.33
N ASP A 106 -17.40 -20.92 -0.15
CA ASP A 106 -18.65 -21.21 0.54
C ASP A 106 -19.01 -20.11 1.55
N ASN A 107 -20.22 -20.19 2.10
CA ASN A 107 -20.66 -19.37 3.23
C ASN A 107 -20.66 -17.85 2.94
N LEU A 108 -20.94 -17.46 1.70
CA LEU A 108 -20.98 -16.07 1.25
C LEU A 108 -22.37 -15.45 1.44
N PRO A 109 -22.49 -14.18 1.85
CA PRO A 109 -23.76 -13.43 1.81
C PRO A 109 -24.42 -13.43 0.42
N ALA A 110 -25.70 -13.78 0.35
CA ALA A 110 -26.51 -13.78 -0.87
C ALA A 110 -26.80 -12.35 -1.37
N ARG A 111 -25.80 -11.74 -2.03
CA ARG A 111 -25.84 -10.39 -2.60
C ARG A 111 -24.89 -10.28 -3.79
N ARG A 112 -24.90 -9.12 -4.46
CA ARG A 112 -23.85 -8.75 -5.40
C ARG A 112 -22.51 -8.62 -4.65
N ALA A 113 -21.49 -9.29 -5.15
CA ALA A 113 -20.12 -9.25 -4.63
C ALA A 113 -19.13 -8.97 -5.76
N VAL A 114 -17.99 -8.35 -5.42
CA VAL A 114 -16.89 -8.11 -6.37
C VAL A 114 -15.70 -8.95 -5.90
N PRO A 115 -15.37 -10.05 -6.59
CA PRO A 115 -14.21 -10.86 -6.25
C PRO A 115 -12.90 -10.12 -6.56
N MET A 116 -11.92 -10.24 -5.67
CA MET A 116 -10.55 -9.79 -5.86
C MET A 116 -9.66 -10.99 -6.10
N ILE A 117 -8.70 -10.87 -7.01
CA ILE A 117 -7.76 -11.93 -7.36
C ILE A 117 -6.34 -11.45 -7.16
N ALA A 118 -5.49 -12.29 -6.59
CA ALA A 118 -4.04 -12.15 -6.64
C ALA A 118 -3.41 -13.40 -7.27
N THR A 119 -2.52 -13.21 -8.24
CA THR A 119 -1.82 -14.31 -8.92
C THR A 119 -0.49 -14.62 -8.25
N THR A 120 0.09 -15.77 -8.58
CA THR A 120 1.44 -16.15 -8.14
C THR A 120 2.55 -15.28 -8.75
N THR A 121 2.22 -14.44 -9.75
CA THR A 121 3.13 -13.45 -10.32
C THR A 121 3.12 -12.12 -9.57
N GLY A 122 2.22 -11.97 -8.58
CA GLY A 122 2.03 -10.72 -7.84
C GLY A 122 0.99 -9.78 -8.46
N ALA A 123 0.40 -10.13 -9.60
CA ALA A 123 -0.62 -9.31 -10.25
C ALA A 123 -1.96 -9.40 -9.52
N ILE A 124 -2.64 -8.25 -9.42
CA ILE A 124 -3.91 -8.12 -8.70
C ILE A 124 -5.03 -7.62 -9.62
N TYR A 125 -6.25 -8.15 -9.46
CA TYR A 125 -7.38 -7.85 -10.32
C TYR A 125 -8.70 -7.76 -9.55
N ALA A 126 -9.55 -6.81 -9.93
CA ALA A 126 -10.96 -6.86 -9.59
C ALA A 126 -11.70 -7.63 -10.69
N ALA A 127 -12.32 -8.75 -10.33
CA ALA A 127 -13.13 -9.54 -11.27
C ALA A 127 -14.50 -8.88 -11.50
N PRO A 128 -15.20 -9.23 -12.60
CA PRO A 128 -16.59 -8.84 -12.78
C PRO A 128 -17.44 -9.25 -11.57
N ALA A 129 -18.40 -8.41 -11.21
CA ALA A 129 -19.26 -8.71 -10.06
C ALA A 129 -20.09 -9.97 -10.28
N VAL A 130 -20.25 -10.76 -9.23
CA VAL A 130 -21.09 -11.96 -9.19
C VAL A 130 -22.30 -11.72 -8.29
N GLN A 131 -23.47 -12.22 -8.68
CA GLN A 131 -24.65 -12.22 -7.83
C GLN A 131 -24.71 -13.54 -7.07
N VAL A 132 -24.33 -13.54 -5.79
CA VAL A 132 -24.42 -14.74 -4.94
C VAL A 132 -25.90 -15.04 -4.68
N GLN A 133 -26.31 -16.27 -4.99
CA GLN A 133 -27.66 -16.76 -4.74
C GLN A 133 -27.73 -17.52 -3.42
N ALA A 134 -28.85 -17.39 -2.72
CA ALA A 134 -29.05 -18.06 -1.43
C ALA A 134 -29.19 -19.58 -1.59
N ASN A 135 -28.60 -20.33 -0.65
CA ASN A 135 -28.70 -21.78 -0.52
C ASN A 135 -28.30 -22.57 -1.78
N THR A 136 -27.41 -22.02 -2.61
CA THR A 136 -26.93 -22.66 -3.84
C THR A 136 -25.51 -22.23 -4.21
N HIS A 137 -24.89 -22.96 -5.14
CA HIS A 137 -23.60 -22.64 -5.75
C HIS A 137 -23.82 -21.82 -7.03
N THR A 138 -23.28 -20.61 -7.05
CA THR A 138 -23.28 -19.73 -8.21
C THR A 138 -22.03 -19.97 -9.04
N THR A 139 -22.17 -20.39 -10.30
CA THR A 139 -21.03 -20.53 -11.22
C THR A 139 -20.55 -19.16 -11.70
N HIS A 140 -19.24 -18.91 -11.60
CA HIS A 140 -18.60 -17.66 -12.02
C HIS A 140 -17.18 -17.94 -12.52
N ASP A 141 -17.03 -18.08 -13.83
CA ASP A 141 -15.71 -18.21 -14.46
C ASP A 141 -15.06 -16.83 -14.68
N ILE A 142 -13.75 -16.75 -14.46
CA ILE A 142 -13.01 -15.50 -14.49
C ILE A 142 -11.89 -15.59 -15.52
N ALA A 143 -11.86 -14.64 -16.45
CA ALA A 143 -10.74 -14.44 -17.37
C ALA A 143 -9.92 -13.25 -16.90
N LEU A 144 -8.65 -13.49 -16.59
CA LEU A 144 -7.70 -12.45 -16.22
C LEU A 144 -7.34 -11.62 -17.46
N PRO A 145 -7.28 -10.30 -17.35
CA PRO A 145 -6.84 -9.45 -18.44
C PRO A 145 -5.34 -9.65 -18.72
N VAL A 146 -4.85 -9.06 -19.82
CA VAL A 146 -3.41 -8.98 -20.07
C VAL A 146 -2.77 -8.17 -18.94
N GLU A 147 -1.68 -8.68 -18.38
CA GLU A 147 -0.87 -7.96 -17.42
C GLU A 147 -0.16 -6.81 -18.14
N GLU A 148 -0.59 -5.57 -17.88
CA GLU A 148 0.08 -4.39 -18.40
C GLU A 148 1.32 -4.10 -17.54
N LEU A 149 2.50 -4.33 -18.11
CA LEU A 149 3.74 -3.80 -17.56
C LEU A 149 3.68 -2.27 -17.63
N ARG A 150 3.40 -1.60 -16.50
CA ARG A 150 3.58 -0.14 -16.43
C ARG A 150 5.06 0.17 -16.59
N SER A 151 5.43 0.74 -17.74
CA SER A 151 6.72 1.38 -17.90
C SER A 151 6.78 2.57 -16.95
N GLY A 152 7.76 2.60 -16.04
CA GLY A 152 7.94 3.75 -15.16
C GLY A 152 8.20 5.02 -15.97
N ALA A 153 7.88 6.17 -15.38
CA ALA A 153 8.12 7.46 -16.02
C ALA A 153 9.62 7.62 -16.35
N ASN A 154 9.91 8.03 -17.58
CA ASN A 154 11.26 8.44 -17.99
C ASN A 154 11.55 9.81 -17.35
N GLY A 155 11.88 9.85 -16.07
CA GLY A 155 12.56 11.01 -15.49
C GLY A 155 13.91 11.16 -16.20
N ILE A 156 14.21 12.33 -16.78
CA ILE A 156 15.45 12.51 -17.58
C ILE A 156 16.44 13.52 -16.97
N ASN A 157 16.06 14.26 -15.92
CA ASN A 157 16.85 15.38 -15.40
C ASN A 157 17.08 15.32 -13.88
N LEU A 158 17.83 14.33 -13.40
CA LEU A 158 18.26 14.28 -12.00
C LEU A 158 19.26 15.40 -11.66
N ARG A 159 19.03 16.11 -10.55
CA ARG A 159 19.85 17.22 -10.06
C ARG A 159 20.10 17.08 -8.56
N PHE A 160 21.26 17.56 -8.13
CA PHE A 160 21.70 17.53 -6.74
C PHE A 160 21.92 18.94 -6.21
N GLY A 161 21.54 19.14 -4.95
CA GLY A 161 21.83 20.35 -4.20
C GLY A 161 23.30 20.43 -3.79
N ALA A 162 23.68 21.57 -3.23
CA ALA A 162 24.99 21.70 -2.60
C ALA A 162 25.12 20.69 -1.44
N PRO A 163 26.25 19.98 -1.32
CA PRO A 163 26.48 19.04 -0.24
C PRO A 163 26.64 19.78 1.09
N ILE A 164 25.97 19.28 2.13
CA ILE A 164 26.11 19.75 3.51
C ILE A 164 26.47 18.59 4.42
N THR A 165 27.44 18.77 5.31
CA THR A 165 27.76 17.75 6.32
C THR A 165 26.92 18.02 7.56
N LEU A 166 26.14 17.02 7.96
CA LEU A 166 25.29 17.07 9.14
C LEU A 166 25.76 16.02 10.16
N THR A 167 25.50 16.29 11.44
CA THR A 167 25.77 15.37 12.54
C THR A 167 24.51 15.20 13.36
N HIS A 168 24.21 13.97 13.78
CA HIS A 168 23.04 13.65 14.58
C HIS A 168 23.41 12.70 15.73
N PRO A 169 22.86 12.87 16.94
CA PRO A 169 23.23 12.06 18.09
C PRO A 169 22.57 10.67 18.12
N LEU A 170 21.45 10.50 17.44
CA LEU A 170 20.62 9.28 17.48
C LEU A 170 20.35 8.74 16.06
N PRO A 171 20.13 7.42 15.89
CA PRO A 171 20.18 6.36 16.91
C PRO A 171 21.58 6.08 17.46
N GLN A 172 22.62 6.44 16.70
CA GLN A 172 24.01 6.41 17.12
C GLN A 172 24.67 7.73 16.68
N PRO A 173 25.59 8.32 17.47
CA PRO A 173 26.28 9.55 17.11
C PRO A 173 27.00 9.40 15.76
N SER A 174 26.51 10.11 14.74
CA SER A 174 26.90 9.87 13.34
C SER A 174 26.97 11.18 12.55
N SER A 175 27.80 11.19 11.51
CA SER A 175 27.88 12.29 10.54
C SER A 175 27.80 11.76 9.11
N ALA A 176 27.09 12.49 8.24
CA ALA A 176 26.93 12.16 6.83
C ALA A 176 26.85 13.42 5.98
N VAL A 177 27.11 13.28 4.67
CA VAL A 177 26.87 14.34 3.69
C VAL A 177 25.46 14.19 3.15
N GLU A 178 24.63 15.21 3.33
CA GLU A 178 23.29 15.34 2.76
C GLU A 178 23.33 16.21 1.49
N GLN A 179 22.57 15.81 0.48
CA GLN A 179 22.23 16.61 -0.69
C GLN A 179 20.73 16.49 -0.96
N GLN A 180 20.06 17.59 -1.26
CA GLN A 180 18.69 17.54 -1.77
C GLN A 180 18.70 17.03 -3.21
N LEU A 181 17.74 16.16 -3.56
CA LEU A 181 17.54 15.67 -4.91
C LEU A 181 16.33 16.33 -5.56
N TRP A 182 16.44 16.61 -6.85
CA TRP A 182 15.30 16.99 -7.68
C TRP A 182 15.37 16.27 -9.02
N PHE A 183 14.20 16.00 -9.59
CA PHE A 183 14.10 15.58 -10.97
C PHE A 183 12.75 16.04 -11.54
N ASP A 184 12.69 16.14 -12.86
CA ASP A 184 11.44 16.44 -13.54
C ASP A 184 10.52 15.22 -13.43
N ALA A 185 9.55 15.27 -12.53
CA ALA A 185 8.47 14.28 -12.41
C ALA A 185 7.26 14.76 -13.22
N ALA A 186 6.56 13.83 -13.87
CA ALA A 186 5.49 14.14 -14.82
C ALA A 186 4.21 14.76 -14.21
N ALA A 187 4.10 14.93 -12.88
CA ALA A 187 2.85 15.38 -12.27
C ALA A 187 2.94 16.19 -10.95
N LYS A 188 4.00 16.06 -10.14
CA LYS A 188 4.15 16.81 -8.88
C LYS A 188 5.61 17.18 -8.57
N PRO A 189 5.89 18.38 -8.05
CA PRO A 189 7.20 18.66 -7.48
C PRO A 189 7.34 17.89 -6.16
N TYR A 190 8.14 16.81 -6.15
CA TYR A 190 8.62 16.23 -4.90
C TYR A 190 9.74 17.13 -4.37
N SER A 191 9.44 17.93 -3.35
CA SER A 191 10.42 18.83 -2.73
C SER A 191 11.23 18.17 -1.61
N ASP A 192 10.83 16.97 -1.17
CA ASP A 192 11.34 16.34 0.05
C ASP A 192 12.00 14.98 -0.24
N ILE A 193 13.05 15.04 -1.06
CA ILE A 193 13.94 13.90 -1.35
C ILE A 193 15.36 14.30 -0.99
N PHE A 194 15.99 13.51 -0.14
CA PHE A 194 17.38 13.71 0.27
C PHE A 194 18.23 12.49 -0.04
N PHE A 195 19.46 12.75 -0.46
CA PHE A 195 20.49 11.76 -0.68
C PHE A 195 21.59 11.92 0.37
N TYR A 196 21.96 10.82 1.00
CA TYR A 196 22.99 10.80 2.03
C TYR A 196 24.12 9.85 1.64
N THR A 197 25.34 10.27 1.95
CA THR A 197 26.56 9.46 1.78
C THR A 197 27.42 9.51 3.05
N PRO A 198 28.19 8.47 3.35
CA PRO A 198 29.19 8.54 4.41
C PRO A 198 30.21 9.64 4.12
N ILE A 199 30.72 10.29 5.16
CA ILE A 199 31.78 11.31 5.01
C ILE A 199 33.11 10.71 4.50
N THR A 200 33.23 9.39 4.50
CA THR A 200 34.42 8.63 4.12
C THR A 200 34.41 8.13 2.67
N VAL A 201 33.39 8.48 1.87
CA VAL A 201 33.33 8.06 0.46
C VAL A 201 34.53 8.55 -0.35
N THR A 202 34.96 7.73 -1.29
CA THR A 202 36.01 8.05 -2.26
C THR A 202 35.47 7.84 -3.68
N ALA A 203 36.19 8.30 -4.71
CA ALA A 203 35.79 8.07 -6.10
C ALA A 203 35.64 6.58 -6.47
N ALA A 204 36.31 5.68 -5.73
CA ALA A 204 36.23 4.24 -5.91
C ALA A 204 35.04 3.58 -5.16
N SER A 205 34.37 4.30 -4.26
CA SER A 205 33.29 3.74 -3.45
C SER A 205 32.12 3.26 -4.33
N ARG A 206 31.60 2.08 -3.99
CA ARG A 206 30.36 1.47 -4.49
C ARG A 206 29.66 0.84 -3.30
N LEU A 207 28.58 1.46 -2.84
CA LEU A 207 27.91 1.14 -1.59
C LEU A 207 26.47 0.69 -1.88
N PRO A 208 25.92 -0.25 -1.09
CA PRO A 208 24.51 -0.59 -1.18
C PRO A 208 23.61 0.64 -0.97
N VAL A 209 22.43 0.63 -1.59
CA VAL A 209 21.45 1.70 -1.53
C VAL A 209 20.31 1.32 -0.58
N LEU A 210 19.97 2.21 0.33
CA LEU A 210 18.73 2.17 1.08
C LEU A 210 17.76 3.21 0.52
N LEU A 211 16.66 2.76 -0.10
CA LEU A 211 15.56 3.63 -0.44
C LEU A 211 14.54 3.60 0.70
N ILE A 212 14.51 4.69 1.47
CA ILE A 212 13.69 4.82 2.68
C ILE A 212 12.51 5.74 2.39
N VAL A 213 11.30 5.23 2.55
CA VAL A 213 10.06 6.01 2.51
C VAL A 213 9.65 6.29 3.94
N TYR A 214 9.58 7.57 4.32
CA TYR A 214 9.21 8.00 5.66
C TYR A 214 7.72 8.34 5.76
N PRO A 215 7.06 8.12 6.91
CA PRO A 215 5.65 8.46 7.11
C PRO A 215 5.48 9.95 7.43
N GLY A 216 5.89 10.82 6.50
CA GLY A 216 5.90 12.27 6.62
C GLY A 216 7.21 12.88 6.11
N PRO A 217 7.46 14.17 6.38
CA PRO A 217 8.58 14.88 5.77
C PRO A 217 9.95 14.24 6.05
N ALA A 218 10.71 13.90 5.01
CA ALA A 218 12.00 13.21 5.11
C ALA A 218 13.02 14.00 5.95
N ALA A 219 12.95 15.34 5.90
CA ALA A 219 13.76 16.23 6.74
C ALA A 219 13.62 15.95 8.25
N ALA A 220 12.46 15.47 8.71
CA ALA A 220 12.20 15.14 10.10
C ALA A 220 12.83 13.80 10.53
N TRP A 221 13.37 13.02 9.58
CA TRP A 221 13.96 11.70 9.79
C TRP A 221 15.47 11.68 9.51
N ARG A 222 16.10 12.85 9.42
CA ARG A 222 17.55 13.01 9.16
C ARG A 222 18.44 12.13 10.03
N GLY A 223 18.12 12.00 11.31
CA GLY A 223 18.91 11.16 12.24
C GLY A 223 19.04 9.71 11.76
N VAL A 224 17.94 9.13 11.26
CA VAL A 224 17.91 7.77 10.75
C VAL A 224 18.77 7.65 9.48
N SER A 225 18.58 8.55 8.52
CA SER A 225 19.35 8.56 7.27
C SER A 225 20.85 8.78 7.51
N ILE A 226 21.22 9.70 8.41
CA ILE A 226 22.62 10.01 8.75
C ILE A 226 23.29 8.80 9.40
N ALA A 227 22.64 8.14 10.35
CA ALA A 227 23.20 6.96 10.99
C ALA A 227 23.36 5.79 10.02
N LEU A 228 22.40 5.55 9.12
CA LEU A 228 22.52 4.51 8.10
C LEU A 228 23.58 4.84 7.04
N ALA A 229 23.72 6.11 6.65
CA ALA A 229 24.79 6.52 5.76
C ALA A 229 26.17 6.35 6.41
N ALA A 230 26.31 6.71 7.68
CA ALA A 230 27.54 6.48 8.45
C ALA A 230 27.88 4.98 8.60
N ALA A 231 26.87 4.11 8.57
CA ALA A 231 27.04 2.65 8.58
C ALA A 231 27.47 2.04 7.23
N GLY A 232 27.74 2.86 6.21
CA GLY A 232 28.32 2.40 4.93
C GLY A 232 27.33 2.24 3.79
N TYR A 233 26.14 2.85 3.88
CA TYR A 233 25.13 2.82 2.83
C TYR A 233 25.03 4.17 2.13
N THR A 234 24.64 4.17 0.85
CA THR A 234 24.01 5.37 0.29
C THR A 234 22.53 5.34 0.64
N VAL A 235 21.96 6.47 1.08
CA VAL A 235 20.56 6.52 1.52
C VAL A 235 19.81 7.53 0.67
N ILE A 236 18.66 7.12 0.14
CA ILE A 236 17.67 8.01 -0.48
C ILE A 236 16.48 8.06 0.47
N GLY A 237 16.29 9.20 1.15
CA GLY A 237 15.15 9.44 2.03
C GLY A 237 14.06 10.20 1.30
N VAL A 238 12.83 9.68 1.31
CA VAL A 238 11.66 10.24 0.63
C VAL A 238 10.52 10.39 1.62
N GLY A 239 9.82 11.53 1.60
CA GLY A 239 8.69 11.80 2.51
C GLY A 239 7.40 12.13 1.76
N PRO A 240 6.61 11.13 1.31
CA PRO A 240 5.29 11.37 0.72
C PRO A 240 4.34 12.07 1.69
N GLU A 241 3.45 12.90 1.15
CA GLU A 241 2.25 13.34 1.88
C GLU A 241 1.26 12.18 2.00
N TYR A 242 0.41 12.21 3.03
CA TYR A 242 -0.64 11.21 3.18
C TYR A 242 -1.70 11.37 2.08
N ALA A 243 -1.87 10.31 1.31
CA ALA A 243 -2.86 10.15 0.25
C ALA A 243 -3.56 8.79 0.35
N LEU A 244 -4.79 8.73 -0.18
CA LEU A 244 -5.57 7.48 -0.31
C LEU A 244 -5.32 6.78 -1.67
N ASP A 245 -4.65 7.46 -2.59
CA ASP A 245 -4.17 6.92 -3.86
C ASP A 245 -2.66 7.15 -3.93
N LEU A 246 -1.90 6.06 -3.90
CA LEU A 246 -0.44 6.08 -3.85
C LEU A 246 0.21 5.94 -5.23
N ALA A 247 -0.57 5.87 -6.30
CA ALA A 247 -0.05 5.54 -7.64
C ALA A 247 1.07 6.50 -8.07
N ASP A 248 0.85 7.80 -7.94
CA ASP A 248 1.84 8.84 -8.29
C ASP A 248 3.12 8.74 -7.45
N ASP A 249 2.99 8.48 -6.14
CA ASP A 249 4.14 8.33 -5.25
C ASP A 249 4.96 7.09 -5.62
N ILE A 250 4.29 5.97 -5.95
CA ILE A 250 4.98 4.75 -6.38
C ILE A 250 5.68 4.98 -7.73
N ASP A 251 5.09 5.72 -8.67
CA ASP A 251 5.74 6.09 -9.94
C ASP A 251 7.03 6.91 -9.70
N ILE A 252 7.01 7.80 -8.72
CA ILE A 252 8.16 8.60 -8.30
C ILE A 252 9.24 7.74 -7.67
N LEU A 253 8.87 6.83 -6.76
CA LEU A 253 9.81 5.89 -6.15
C LEU A 253 10.43 4.96 -7.19
N GLN A 254 9.66 4.49 -8.19
CA GLN A 254 10.19 3.72 -9.30
C GLN A 254 11.19 4.50 -10.14
N THR A 255 10.95 5.79 -10.36
CA THR A 255 11.89 6.67 -11.06
C THR A 255 13.23 6.76 -10.30
N LEU A 256 13.19 6.86 -8.96
CA LEU A 256 14.40 6.80 -8.13
C LEU A 256 15.14 5.47 -8.25
N VAL A 257 14.42 4.34 -8.23
CA VAL A 257 14.99 3.01 -8.46
C VAL A 257 15.66 2.93 -9.84
N GLN A 258 15.06 3.50 -10.88
CA GLN A 258 15.64 3.57 -12.21
C GLN A 258 16.92 4.39 -12.24
N PHE A 259 16.98 5.55 -11.57
CA PHE A 259 18.21 6.33 -11.46
C PHE A 259 19.33 5.56 -10.77
N VAL A 260 19.01 4.80 -9.74
CA VAL A 260 19.99 3.93 -9.05
C VAL A 260 20.51 2.88 -10.02
N ARG A 261 19.62 2.13 -10.68
CA ARG A 261 20.01 1.06 -11.61
C ARG A 261 20.74 1.57 -12.85
N ALA A 262 20.47 2.80 -13.28
CA ALA A 262 21.19 3.46 -14.37
C ALA A 262 22.57 3.99 -13.94
N GLY A 263 22.93 3.93 -12.65
CA GLY A 263 24.20 4.40 -12.12
C GLY A 263 24.31 5.93 -12.01
N TRP A 264 23.17 6.62 -11.90
CA TRP A 264 23.13 8.10 -11.87
C TRP A 264 23.37 8.67 -10.46
N LEU A 265 23.24 7.84 -9.41
CA LEU A 265 23.55 8.24 -8.05
C LEU A 265 25.04 7.99 -7.77
N PRO A 266 25.80 9.01 -7.30
CA PRO A 266 27.21 8.84 -7.03
C PRO A 266 27.42 7.84 -5.88
N TYR A 267 28.46 7.02 -5.99
CA TYR A 267 28.86 5.99 -5.02
C TYR A 267 27.87 4.84 -4.78
N ALA A 268 26.68 4.85 -5.38
CA ALA A 268 25.71 3.76 -5.27
C ALA A 268 26.12 2.53 -6.11
N ASP A 269 25.96 1.32 -5.58
CA ASP A 269 25.96 0.09 -6.40
C ASP A 269 24.56 -0.11 -7.02
N PRO A 270 24.43 -0.08 -8.35
CA PRO A 270 23.13 -0.20 -9.03
C PRO A 270 22.42 -1.55 -8.81
N ARG A 271 23.11 -2.55 -8.27
CA ARG A 271 22.60 -3.92 -8.08
C ARG A 271 22.21 -4.22 -6.64
N GLN A 272 22.46 -3.31 -5.70
CA GLN A 272 22.20 -3.53 -4.28
C GLN A 272 21.25 -2.46 -3.78
N ILE A 273 19.96 -2.73 -3.83
CA ILE A 273 18.90 -1.83 -3.38
C ILE A 273 18.07 -2.56 -2.34
N VAL A 274 17.99 -1.98 -1.14
CA VAL A 274 17.09 -2.44 -0.07
C VAL A 274 16.03 -1.37 0.15
N LEU A 275 14.78 -1.80 0.28
CA LEU A 275 13.65 -0.91 0.55
C LEU A 275 13.41 -0.82 2.06
N MET A 276 13.00 0.36 2.53
CA MET A 276 12.55 0.53 3.90
C MET A 276 11.34 1.45 3.97
N GLY A 277 10.37 1.10 4.83
CA GLY A 277 9.20 1.93 5.11
C GLY A 277 8.63 1.61 6.48
N GLY A 278 7.89 2.55 7.04
CA GLY A 278 7.23 2.36 8.34
C GLY A 278 5.81 2.92 8.38
N SER A 279 4.94 2.29 9.17
CA SER A 279 3.53 2.66 9.29
C SER A 279 2.90 2.77 7.89
N TYR A 280 2.20 3.85 7.60
CA TYR A 280 1.63 4.19 6.30
C TYR A 280 2.58 4.01 5.11
N SER A 281 3.85 4.43 5.23
CA SER A 281 4.83 4.36 4.13
C SER A 281 5.26 2.94 3.76
N SER A 282 4.92 1.94 4.59
CA SER A 282 5.05 0.53 4.22
C SER A 282 4.20 0.19 2.99
N LEU A 283 3.04 0.85 2.81
CA LEU A 283 2.19 0.66 1.64
C LEU A 283 2.88 1.08 0.33
N HIS A 284 3.77 2.08 0.38
CA HIS A 284 4.60 2.46 -0.76
C HIS A 284 5.66 1.39 -1.08
N VAL A 285 6.28 0.82 -0.04
CA VAL A 285 7.24 -0.29 -0.21
C VAL A 285 6.53 -1.51 -0.83
N PHE A 286 5.34 -1.88 -0.36
CA PHE A 286 4.56 -2.94 -0.97
C PHE A 286 4.14 -2.61 -2.41
N GLY A 287 3.78 -1.35 -2.68
CA GLY A 287 3.48 -0.87 -4.02
C GLY A 287 4.66 -1.00 -4.98
N LEU A 288 5.89 -0.77 -4.52
CA LEU A 288 7.11 -1.07 -5.28
C LEU A 288 7.29 -2.57 -5.50
N LEU A 289 7.16 -3.38 -4.45
CA LEU A 289 7.33 -4.83 -4.50
C LEU A 289 6.33 -5.52 -5.45
N GLN A 290 5.12 -4.96 -5.60
CA GLN A 290 4.14 -5.43 -6.59
C GLN A 290 4.57 -5.18 -8.03
N ARG A 291 5.45 -4.21 -8.27
CA ARG A 291 5.90 -3.84 -9.62
C ARG A 291 7.29 -4.37 -9.95
N ASP A 292 8.08 -4.69 -8.94
CA ASP A 292 9.49 -5.04 -9.06
C ASP A 292 9.94 -5.80 -7.82
N THR A 293 10.53 -6.98 -7.99
CA THR A 293 11.03 -7.79 -6.89
C THR A 293 12.55 -7.87 -6.85
N GLY A 294 13.24 -7.19 -7.78
CA GLY A 294 14.70 -7.19 -7.92
C GLY A 294 15.40 -6.32 -6.88
N PHE A 295 15.02 -6.46 -5.61
CA PHE A 295 15.57 -5.82 -4.43
C PHE A 295 16.27 -6.86 -3.56
N GLN A 296 17.25 -6.43 -2.76
CA GLN A 296 18.04 -7.32 -1.91
C GLN A 296 17.26 -7.70 -0.64
N GLY A 297 16.43 -6.77 -0.16
CA GLY A 297 15.56 -6.99 0.98
C GLY A 297 14.54 -5.85 1.12
N ALA A 298 13.61 -6.04 2.04
CA ALA A 298 12.69 -4.99 2.50
C ALA A 298 12.62 -4.96 4.03
N VAL A 299 12.65 -3.77 4.61
CA VAL A 299 12.45 -3.56 6.05
C VAL A 299 11.15 -2.79 6.29
N LEU A 300 10.29 -3.35 7.11
CA LEU A 300 8.97 -2.80 7.41
C LEU A 300 8.80 -2.59 8.91
N LEU A 301 8.53 -1.35 9.30
CA LEU A 301 8.35 -0.96 10.70
C LEU A 301 6.88 -0.65 10.99
N GLY A 302 6.21 -1.42 11.83
CA GLY A 302 4.79 -1.23 12.12
C GLY A 302 3.87 -1.22 10.90
N PRO A 303 4.00 -2.14 9.91
CA PRO A 303 3.24 -2.05 8.66
C PRO A 303 1.75 -2.41 8.84
N PRO A 304 0.81 -1.64 8.25
CA PRO A 304 -0.53 -2.15 7.98
C PRO A 304 -0.46 -3.15 6.81
N THR A 305 -1.16 -4.29 6.94
CA THR A 305 -1.03 -5.42 6.00
C THR A 305 -2.35 -6.03 5.54
N ASP A 306 -3.44 -5.69 6.22
CA ASP A 306 -4.81 -6.15 6.01
C ASP A 306 -5.78 -5.02 6.38
N LEU A 307 -6.14 -4.18 5.39
CA LEU A 307 -7.12 -3.12 5.63
C LEU A 307 -8.53 -3.66 5.81
N PHE A 308 -8.83 -4.89 5.35
CA PHE A 308 -10.11 -5.52 5.63
C PHE A 308 -10.23 -5.88 7.11
N GLU A 309 -9.18 -6.46 7.69
CA GLU A 309 -9.14 -6.75 9.12
C GLU A 309 -9.17 -5.48 9.98
N LEU A 310 -8.41 -4.44 9.61
CA LEU A 310 -8.50 -3.14 10.30
C LEU A 310 -9.91 -2.56 10.23
N ARG A 311 -10.57 -2.67 9.07
CA ARG A 311 -11.95 -2.23 8.92
C ARG A 311 -12.92 -3.05 9.77
N ARG A 312 -12.71 -4.37 9.86
CA ARG A 312 -13.52 -5.28 10.69
C ARG A 312 -13.40 -4.93 12.17
N GLN A 313 -12.20 -4.70 12.67
CA GLN A 313 -11.96 -4.28 14.06
C GLN A 313 -12.57 -2.90 14.34
N PHE A 314 -12.47 -1.97 13.38
CA PHE A 314 -13.11 -0.65 13.48
C PHE A 314 -14.64 -0.73 13.58
N GLU A 315 -15.29 -1.52 12.71
CA GLU A 315 -16.75 -1.70 12.74
C GLU A 315 -17.21 -2.47 13.98
N ALA A 316 -16.39 -3.37 14.52
CA ALA A 316 -16.63 -4.07 15.79
C ALA A 316 -16.48 -3.16 17.03
N GLY A 317 -15.81 -2.01 16.88
CA GLY A 317 -15.48 -1.12 17.99
C GLY A 317 -14.26 -1.54 18.81
N ASP A 318 -13.45 -2.46 18.27
CA ASP A 318 -12.23 -2.97 18.92
C ASP A 318 -11.00 -2.09 18.63
N PHE A 319 -11.07 -1.26 17.58
CA PHE A 319 -9.93 -0.47 17.10
C PHE A 319 -10.36 0.89 16.53
N PHE A 320 -9.70 1.96 16.97
CA PHE A 320 -9.94 3.32 16.49
C PHE A 320 -8.61 4.01 16.22
N PRO A 321 -8.08 3.98 14.99
CA PRO A 321 -6.76 4.52 14.73
C PRO A 321 -6.77 6.06 14.86
N PRO A 322 -5.71 6.63 15.46
CA PRO A 322 -5.62 8.07 15.71
C PRO A 322 -5.34 8.87 14.43
N PHE A 323 -5.12 10.18 14.59
CA PHE A 323 -4.67 11.09 13.53
C PHE A 323 -5.61 11.20 12.30
N GLY A 324 -6.88 10.81 12.45
CA GLY A 324 -7.86 10.81 11.35
C GLY A 324 -7.74 9.62 10.42
N LEU A 325 -6.96 8.59 10.77
CA LEU A 325 -6.85 7.34 10.01
C LEU A 325 -8.15 6.53 10.04
N ASP A 326 -8.98 6.71 11.06
CA ASP A 326 -10.35 6.19 11.12
C ASP A 326 -11.20 6.72 9.96
N ARG A 327 -11.10 8.02 9.68
CA ARG A 327 -11.75 8.68 8.55
C ARG A 327 -11.16 8.21 7.23
N ALA A 328 -9.85 7.95 7.18
CA ALA A 328 -9.21 7.36 6.01
C ALA A 328 -9.78 5.97 5.69
N LEU A 329 -9.92 5.09 6.69
CA LEU A 329 -10.53 3.77 6.53
C LEU A 329 -11.99 3.85 6.05
N ILE A 330 -12.76 4.83 6.53
CA ILE A 330 -14.12 5.11 6.05
C ILE A 330 -14.11 5.61 4.60
N ALA A 331 -13.19 6.52 4.27
CA ALA A 331 -13.09 7.15 2.96
C ALA A 331 -12.74 6.16 1.84
N LEU A 332 -12.12 5.02 2.15
CA LEU A 332 -11.93 3.92 1.20
C LEU A 332 -13.25 3.29 0.72
N GLY A 333 -14.37 3.55 1.40
CA GLY A 333 -15.69 3.01 1.03
C GLY A 333 -16.07 1.78 1.84
N PHE A 334 -17.09 1.04 1.38
CA PHE A 334 -17.46 -0.23 2.00
C PHE A 334 -16.71 -1.38 1.31
N PRO A 335 -16.03 -2.27 2.06
CA PRO A 335 -15.27 -3.37 1.49
C PRO A 335 -16.07 -4.30 0.56
N ASP A 336 -17.37 -4.48 0.75
CA ASP A 336 -18.21 -5.31 -0.15
C ASP A 336 -18.48 -4.68 -1.52
N THR A 337 -18.45 -3.35 -1.62
CA THR A 337 -18.75 -2.60 -2.85
C THR A 337 -17.53 -2.01 -3.53
N GLN A 338 -16.50 -1.68 -2.76
CA GLN A 338 -15.22 -1.12 -3.21
C GLN A 338 -14.03 -1.95 -2.68
N PRO A 339 -14.03 -3.30 -2.81
CA PRO A 339 -12.99 -4.14 -2.21
C PRO A 339 -11.60 -3.84 -2.77
N GLN A 340 -11.51 -3.38 -4.02
CA GLN A 340 -10.23 -3.06 -4.66
C GLN A 340 -9.41 -2.06 -3.85
N ARG A 341 -10.04 -1.04 -3.23
CA ARG A 341 -9.34 -0.02 -2.43
C ARG A 341 -8.71 -0.60 -1.16
N PHE A 342 -9.33 -1.64 -0.59
CA PHE A 342 -8.79 -2.36 0.57
C PHE A 342 -7.75 -3.39 0.13
N PHE A 343 -8.05 -4.16 -0.92
CA PHE A 343 -7.20 -5.23 -1.44
C PHE A 343 -5.85 -4.69 -1.90
N THR A 344 -5.81 -3.62 -2.70
CA THR A 344 -4.56 -2.97 -3.15
C THR A 344 -3.58 -2.69 -2.01
N TYR A 345 -4.09 -2.31 -0.83
CA TYR A 345 -3.30 -1.96 0.35
C TYR A 345 -3.32 -3.05 1.44
N SER A 346 -3.69 -4.28 1.09
CA SER A 346 -3.68 -5.44 1.96
C SER A 346 -2.63 -6.47 1.49
N PRO A 347 -1.33 -6.13 1.59
CA PRO A 347 -0.21 -6.89 1.01
C PRO A 347 -0.11 -8.34 1.50
N ARG A 348 -0.72 -8.71 2.63
CA ARG A 348 -0.78 -10.12 3.04
C ARG A 348 -1.48 -11.00 1.99
N PHE A 349 -2.36 -10.45 1.16
CA PHE A 349 -3.03 -11.21 0.11
C PHE A 349 -2.22 -11.30 -1.18
N HIS A 350 -1.07 -10.62 -1.24
CA HIS A 350 -0.24 -10.50 -2.44
C HIS A 350 1.13 -11.17 -2.27
N VAL A 351 1.32 -11.93 -1.19
CA VAL A 351 2.59 -12.63 -0.95
C VAL A 351 2.77 -13.74 -1.98
N HIS A 352 3.94 -13.74 -2.62
CA HIS A 352 4.34 -14.79 -3.56
C HIS A 352 5.83 -15.13 -3.37
N PRO A 353 6.29 -16.32 -3.84
CA PRO A 353 7.64 -16.82 -3.55
C PRO A 353 8.81 -15.98 -4.10
N HIS A 354 8.54 -15.05 -5.02
CA HIS A 354 9.57 -14.20 -5.64
C HIS A 354 9.82 -12.88 -4.88
N LEU A 355 9.15 -12.65 -3.74
CA LEU A 355 9.44 -11.50 -2.90
C LEU A 355 10.86 -11.61 -2.30
N PRO A 356 11.56 -10.47 -2.12
CA PRO A 356 12.87 -10.48 -1.47
C PRO A 356 12.73 -10.81 0.02
N PRO A 357 13.83 -11.13 0.72
CA PRO A 357 13.81 -11.26 2.17
C PRO A 357 13.18 -10.05 2.88
N ILE A 358 12.33 -10.28 3.87
CA ILE A 358 11.59 -9.21 4.59
C ILE A 358 11.91 -9.22 6.09
N LEU A 359 12.32 -8.07 6.63
CA LEU A 359 12.39 -7.82 8.07
C LEU A 359 11.15 -7.06 8.54
N LEU A 360 10.42 -7.62 9.51
CA LEU A 360 9.29 -7.01 10.20
C LEU A 360 9.73 -6.59 11.61
N LEU A 361 9.60 -5.30 11.93
CA LEU A 361 9.84 -4.74 13.26
C LEU A 361 8.54 -4.10 13.75
N HIS A 362 8.00 -4.52 14.91
CA HIS A 362 6.72 -4.00 15.40
C HIS A 362 6.72 -3.87 16.94
N SER A 363 6.14 -2.79 17.47
CA SER A 363 5.84 -2.70 18.91
C SER A 363 4.53 -3.42 19.25
N ARG A 364 4.48 -4.18 20.34
CA ARG A 364 3.24 -4.79 20.86
C ARG A 364 2.25 -3.76 21.40
N THR A 365 2.74 -2.59 21.78
CA THR A 365 1.96 -1.45 22.28
C THR A 365 1.62 -0.42 21.19
N ASP A 366 1.79 -0.74 19.91
CA ASP A 366 1.47 0.17 18.82
C ASP A 366 -0.05 0.46 18.78
N GLU A 367 -0.42 1.69 19.14
CA GLU A 367 -1.81 2.17 19.16
C GLU A 367 -2.29 2.67 17.78
N VAL A 368 -1.38 2.83 16.81
CA VAL A 368 -1.67 3.34 15.47
C VAL A 368 -1.96 2.20 14.51
N VAL A 369 -1.13 1.16 14.52
CA VAL A 369 -1.28 -0.04 13.73
C VAL A 369 -1.15 -1.25 14.66
N PRO A 370 -2.20 -2.05 14.87
CA PRO A 370 -2.12 -3.22 15.73
C PRO A 370 -1.05 -4.20 15.26
N PHE A 371 -0.19 -4.68 16.17
CA PHE A 371 0.91 -5.59 15.83
C PHE A 371 0.47 -6.90 15.18
N ALA A 372 -0.80 -7.30 15.39
CA ALA A 372 -1.45 -8.41 14.71
C ALA A 372 -1.34 -8.33 13.18
N GLN A 373 -1.21 -7.12 12.61
CA GLN A 373 -0.93 -6.93 11.19
C GLN A 373 0.40 -7.59 10.78
N SER A 374 1.47 -7.37 11.54
CA SER A 374 2.75 -8.05 11.25
C SER A 374 2.70 -9.55 11.54
N GLU A 375 1.93 -10.02 12.50
CA GLU A 375 1.71 -11.46 12.71
C GLU A 375 1.01 -12.10 11.51
N LEU A 376 -0.04 -11.45 11.01
CA LEU A 376 -0.80 -11.89 9.83
C LEU A 376 0.08 -11.97 8.58
N LEU A 377 0.99 -11.00 8.37
CA LEU A 377 1.92 -11.01 7.26
C LEU A 377 3.04 -12.04 7.45
N ALA A 378 3.63 -12.16 8.64
CA ALA A 378 4.66 -13.16 8.93
C ALA A 378 4.15 -14.58 8.69
N ALA A 379 2.92 -14.87 9.12
CA ALA A 379 2.29 -16.17 8.88
C ALA A 379 2.15 -16.48 7.38
N GLU A 380 1.80 -15.48 6.57
CA GLU A 380 1.69 -15.66 5.12
C GLU A 380 3.06 -15.79 4.43
N LEU A 381 4.05 -14.98 4.84
CA LEU A 381 5.44 -15.12 4.35
C LEU A 381 5.98 -16.53 4.62
N ALA A 382 5.73 -17.07 5.82
CA ALA A 382 6.07 -18.44 6.16
C ALA A 382 5.33 -19.45 5.28
N ARG A 383 4.02 -19.28 5.08
CA ARG A 383 3.20 -20.18 4.25
C ARG A 383 3.69 -20.24 2.79
N GLN A 384 4.18 -19.13 2.26
CA GLN A 384 4.69 -18.98 0.89
C GLN A 384 6.19 -19.25 0.76
N ASN A 385 6.87 -19.64 1.85
CA ASN A 385 8.31 -19.84 1.90
C ASN A 385 9.14 -18.61 1.48
N VAL A 386 8.65 -17.41 1.78
CA VAL A 386 9.42 -16.17 1.60
C VAL A 386 10.34 -16.00 2.81
N PRO A 387 11.66 -15.81 2.62
CA PRO A 387 12.59 -15.55 3.72
C PRO A 387 12.14 -14.31 4.50
N HIS A 388 12.00 -14.44 5.82
CA HIS A 388 11.60 -13.31 6.65
C HIS A 388 12.10 -13.46 8.08
N GLN A 389 12.24 -12.31 8.74
CA GLN A 389 12.45 -12.20 10.19
C GLN A 389 11.36 -11.30 10.76
N ALA A 390 10.76 -11.70 11.87
CA ALA A 390 9.79 -10.88 12.60
C ALA A 390 10.26 -10.67 14.04
N VAL A 391 10.40 -9.41 14.44
CA VAL A 391 10.81 -9.01 15.78
C VAL A 391 9.75 -8.10 16.38
N PHE A 392 9.25 -8.50 17.56
CA PHE A 392 8.24 -7.77 18.30
C PHE A 392 8.85 -7.23 19.58
N PHE A 393 8.79 -5.91 19.75
CA PHE A 393 9.25 -5.20 20.95
C PHE A 393 8.09 -5.05 21.93
N ASP A 394 8.35 -5.10 23.23
CA ASP A 394 7.30 -4.94 24.24
C ASP A 394 6.79 -3.50 24.28
N ASP A 395 7.69 -2.51 24.22
CA ASP A 395 7.31 -1.10 24.20
C ASP A 395 8.31 -0.24 23.39
N LEU A 396 7.95 0.10 22.15
CA LEU A 396 8.74 0.97 21.28
C LEU A 396 7.84 1.94 20.50
N SER A 397 7.53 3.08 21.13
CA SER A 397 6.53 4.05 20.63
C SER A 397 6.91 4.82 19.36
N HIS A 398 8.20 4.89 19.00
CA HIS A 398 8.68 5.74 17.89
C HIS A 398 9.63 5.09 16.89
N TYR A 399 9.77 3.76 16.95
CA TYR A 399 10.68 3.01 16.06
C TYR A 399 12.06 3.70 15.98
N LEU A 400 12.56 4.01 14.77
CA LEU A 400 13.87 4.62 14.55
C LEU A 400 13.91 6.13 14.80
N ARG A 401 12.76 6.81 14.94
CA ARG A 401 12.69 8.24 15.23
C ARG A 401 12.55 8.46 16.72
N ALA A 402 13.63 8.24 17.45
CA ALA A 402 13.67 8.48 18.87
C ALA A 402 14.15 9.90 19.21
N ASP A 403 13.54 10.50 20.23
CA ASP A 403 14.00 11.78 20.80
C ASP A 403 15.01 11.58 21.95
N GLN A 404 15.13 10.35 22.46
CA GLN A 404 16.03 9.95 23.54
C GLN A 404 16.66 8.58 23.22
N PRO A 405 17.90 8.32 23.69
CA PRO A 405 18.50 7.00 23.57
C PRO A 405 17.75 5.97 24.43
N SER A 406 17.67 4.74 23.95
CA SER A 406 17.14 3.61 24.73
C SER A 406 17.82 2.30 24.33
N PRO A 407 17.86 1.29 25.24
CA PRO A 407 18.35 -0.04 24.89
C PRO A 407 17.59 -0.69 23.72
N ASP A 408 16.29 -0.42 23.61
CA ASP A 408 15.45 -0.96 22.52
C ASP A 408 15.76 -0.29 21.18
N LEU A 409 16.06 1.01 21.17
CA LEU A 409 16.55 1.71 19.97
C LEU A 409 17.89 1.12 19.52
N ASP A 410 18.82 0.88 20.44
CA ASP A 410 20.13 0.28 20.15
C ASP A 410 20.00 -1.17 19.67
N LEU A 411 19.07 -1.94 20.25
CA LEU A 411 18.78 -3.30 19.82
C LEU A 411 18.16 -3.31 18.42
N MET A 412 17.13 -2.51 18.18
CA MET A 412 16.48 -2.42 16.87
C MET A 412 17.44 -1.94 15.79
N TYR A 413 18.29 -0.94 16.07
CA TYR A 413 19.29 -0.47 15.12
C TYR A 413 20.33 -1.56 14.80
N ARG A 414 20.76 -2.36 15.78
CA ARG A 414 21.64 -3.53 15.54
C ARG A 414 20.96 -4.60 14.68
N ILE A 415 19.75 -5.02 15.03
CA ILE A 415 18.97 -6.01 14.26
C ILE A 415 18.82 -5.54 12.81
N LEU A 416 18.51 -4.26 12.61
CA LEU A 416 18.45 -3.66 11.29
C LEU A 416 19.78 -3.80 10.54
N LEU A 417 20.90 -3.38 11.13
CA LEU A 417 22.21 -3.45 10.47
C LEU A 417 22.62 -4.89 10.16
N ASP A 418 22.32 -5.84 11.04
CA ASP A 418 22.61 -7.26 10.84
C ASP A 418 21.83 -7.81 9.64
N PHE A 419 20.52 -7.53 9.56
CA PHE A 419 19.69 -7.89 8.41
C PHE A 419 20.18 -7.24 7.11
N LEU A 420 20.48 -5.94 7.14
CA LEU A 420 20.99 -5.22 5.97
C LEU A 420 22.30 -5.84 5.48
N ALA A 421 23.22 -6.17 6.39
CA ALA A 421 24.48 -6.83 6.06
C ALA A 421 24.23 -8.21 5.43
N GLU A 422 23.31 -9.01 5.97
CA GLU A 422 22.98 -10.34 5.43
C GLU A 422 22.46 -10.25 3.98
N VAL A 423 21.51 -9.35 3.72
CA VAL A 423 20.84 -9.28 2.41
C VAL A 423 21.70 -8.65 1.31
N VAL A 424 22.61 -7.73 1.65
CA VAL A 424 23.48 -7.11 0.63
C VAL A 424 24.68 -7.99 0.26
N HIS A 425 25.10 -8.92 1.13
CA HIS A 425 26.17 -9.88 0.84
C HIS A 425 25.65 -11.17 0.20
N SER A 426 24.34 -11.39 0.20
CA SER A 426 23.71 -12.51 -0.49
C SER A 426 23.61 -12.23 -2.00
N PRO A 427 23.87 -13.21 -2.88
CA PRO A 427 23.57 -13.05 -4.30
C PRO A 427 22.07 -12.76 -4.48
N PRO A 428 21.67 -11.91 -5.45
CA PRO A 428 20.26 -11.69 -5.73
C PRO A 428 19.55 -13.03 -6.03
N PRO A 429 18.30 -13.21 -5.59
CA PRO A 429 17.53 -14.44 -5.84
C PRO A 429 17.28 -14.69 -7.32
#